data_AF-A0A428XWA7-F1
#
_entry.id   AF-A0A428XWA7-F1
#
_cell.length_a   1.000
_cell.length_b   1.000
_cell.length_c   1.000
_cell.angle_alpha   90.00
_cell.angle_beta   90.00
_cell.angle_gamma   90.00
#
_symmetry.space_group_name_H-M   'P 1'
#
loop_
_entity.id
_entity.type
_entity.pdbx_description
1 polymer ?
#
loop_
_entity_poly.entity_id
_entity_poly.type
_entity_poly.pdbx_seq_one_letter_code
_entity_poly.pdbx_strand_id
1 'polypeptide(L)'
;GVGVYVIARRLGLDPKTVRRYAEAADPDLLLGPNGTARDSILDRYKGYLQQRCKDGITGTTELLAEIRARGYRGGERTLRRYLINLRGCDQPTLAPPPVPPARDITGWIMRPDGKLTEEHRAELQRLCDLCPDLVTIRDLARGFTDLVRTLGGAHLEAWVKQAEHGAIAEIRSFAAGLRKDWDAVTAGLTMQWSSGAVEGNVNRIKMLKRQMYGRANPDLLRRRILLAD
;
A
#
# COMPACT_ATOMS: atom_id res chain seq x y z
N GLY A 1 -32.42 -6.24 -6.85
CA GLY A 1 -31.33 -6.34 -5.86
C GLY A 1 -30.03 -5.86 -6.48
N VAL A 2 -29.10 -5.33 -5.67
CA VAL A 2 -27.77 -4.92 -6.15
C VAL A 2 -27.00 -6.15 -6.66
N GLY A 3 -26.33 -6.05 -7.81
CA GLY A 3 -25.62 -7.18 -8.42
C GLY A 3 -24.38 -7.62 -7.62
N VAL A 4 -24.09 -8.93 -7.61
CA VAL A 4 -22.99 -9.56 -6.85
C VAL A 4 -21.63 -8.88 -7.09
N TYR A 5 -21.31 -8.52 -8.34
CA TYR A 5 -20.05 -7.86 -8.67
C TYR A 5 -19.94 -6.42 -8.13
N VAL A 6 -21.07 -5.72 -8.00
CA VAL A 6 -21.10 -4.38 -7.40
C VAL A 6 -20.83 -4.47 -5.90
N ILE A 7 -21.43 -5.47 -5.23
CA ILE A 7 -21.20 -5.73 -3.81
C ILE A 7 -19.76 -6.19 -3.57
N ALA A 8 -19.22 -7.08 -4.41
CA ALA A 8 -17.83 -7.53 -4.38
C ALA A 8 -16.85 -6.35 -4.46
N ARG A 9 -17.05 -5.44 -5.42
CA ARG A 9 -16.19 -4.27 -5.61
C ARG A 9 -16.29 -3.27 -4.45
N ARG A 10 -17.49 -3.08 -3.88
CA ARG A 10 -17.68 -2.17 -2.73
C ARG A 10 -17.09 -2.71 -1.43
N LEU A 11 -17.19 -4.02 -1.19
CA LEU A 11 -16.76 -4.64 0.07
C LEU A 11 -15.35 -5.25 -0.02
N GLY A 12 -14.71 -5.23 -1.19
CA GLY A 12 -13.41 -5.87 -1.41
C GLY A 12 -13.43 -7.39 -1.22
N LEU A 13 -14.60 -8.01 -1.42
CA LEU A 13 -14.80 -9.45 -1.23
C LEU A 13 -14.80 -10.18 -2.57
N ASP A 14 -14.32 -11.43 -2.56
CA ASP A 14 -14.40 -12.29 -3.74
C ASP A 14 -15.87 -12.53 -4.16
N PRO A 15 -16.22 -12.48 -5.45
CA PRO A 15 -17.60 -12.67 -5.93
C PRO A 15 -18.25 -13.99 -5.46
N LYS A 16 -17.48 -15.07 -5.26
CA LYS A 16 -18.00 -16.33 -4.71
C LYS A 16 -18.33 -16.21 -3.24
N THR A 17 -17.55 -15.43 -2.47
CA THR A 17 -17.84 -15.13 -1.06
C THR A 17 -19.10 -14.30 -0.93
N VAL A 18 -19.27 -13.29 -1.78
CA VAL A 18 -20.48 -12.46 -1.83
C VAL A 18 -21.71 -13.32 -2.19
N ARG A 19 -21.59 -14.19 -3.19
CA ARG A 19 -22.67 -15.12 -3.55
C ARG A 19 -23.01 -16.07 -2.39
N ARG A 20 -21.99 -16.66 -1.75
CA ARG A 20 -22.16 -17.51 -0.57
C ARG A 20 -22.89 -16.79 0.57
N TYR A 21 -22.57 -15.52 0.81
CA TYR A 21 -23.19 -14.73 1.87
C TYR A 21 -24.61 -14.28 1.51
N ALA A 22 -24.87 -13.97 0.24
CA ALA A 22 -26.20 -13.57 -0.24
C ALA A 22 -27.19 -14.75 -0.32
N GLU A 23 -26.69 -15.97 -0.55
CA GLU A 23 -27.48 -17.20 -0.64
C GLU A 23 -27.65 -17.91 0.71
N ALA A 24 -26.87 -17.55 1.72
CA ALA A 24 -27.00 -18.13 3.06
C ALA A 24 -28.29 -17.66 3.73
N ALA A 25 -29.18 -18.61 4.01
CA ALA A 25 -30.42 -18.34 4.73
C ALA A 25 -30.19 -18.01 6.21
N ASP A 26 -29.05 -18.44 6.77
CA ASP A 26 -28.68 -18.27 8.17
C ASP A 26 -27.17 -17.96 8.28
N PRO A 27 -26.77 -16.91 9.03
CA PRO A 27 -25.37 -16.65 9.37
C PRO A 27 -24.61 -17.85 9.93
N ASP A 28 -25.27 -18.76 10.63
CA ASP A 28 -24.63 -19.95 11.21
C ASP A 28 -24.12 -20.93 10.14
N LEU A 29 -24.70 -20.93 8.95
CA LEU A 29 -24.23 -21.74 7.80
C LEU A 29 -22.89 -21.24 7.23
N LEU A 30 -22.52 -19.99 7.51
CA LEU A 30 -21.24 -19.39 7.09
C LEU A 30 -20.10 -19.72 8.05
N LEU A 31 -20.44 -20.12 9.28
CA LEU A 31 -19.52 -20.52 10.33
C LEU A 31 -19.35 -22.04 10.25
N GLY A 32 -18.38 -22.50 9.45
CA GLY A 32 -18.15 -23.94 9.25
C GLY A 32 -17.94 -24.74 10.56
N PRO A 33 -18.06 -26.08 10.53
CA PRO A 33 -18.11 -26.94 11.72
C PRO A 33 -16.87 -26.85 12.65
N ASN A 34 -15.78 -26.26 12.18
CA ASN A 34 -14.52 -26.12 12.91
C ASN A 34 -14.32 -24.73 13.55
N GLY A 35 -15.29 -23.81 13.44
CA GLY A 35 -15.10 -22.40 13.77
C GLY A 35 -15.22 -22.03 15.26
N THR A 36 -16.12 -22.64 16.02
CA THR A 36 -16.50 -22.07 17.35
C THR A 36 -17.01 -23.06 18.40
N ALA A 37 -17.19 -24.35 18.09
CA ALA A 37 -17.84 -25.31 18.99
C ALA A 37 -16.85 -26.18 19.80
N ARG A 38 -15.82 -25.57 20.40
CA ARG A 38 -15.20 -26.19 21.59
C ARG A 38 -15.77 -25.47 22.79
N ASP A 39 -16.55 -26.19 23.60
CA ASP A 39 -17.07 -25.71 24.87
C ASP A 39 -15.93 -25.05 25.65
N SER A 40 -15.95 -23.72 25.67
CA SER A 40 -15.01 -22.94 26.44
C SER A 40 -15.48 -23.02 27.89
N ILE A 41 -14.54 -23.16 28.82
CA ILE A 41 -14.83 -23.03 30.27
C ILE A 41 -15.51 -21.69 30.62
N LEU A 42 -15.48 -20.72 29.71
CA LEU A 42 -16.16 -19.43 29.81
C LEU A 42 -17.64 -19.47 29.40
N ASP A 43 -18.10 -20.49 28.66
CA ASP A 43 -19.45 -20.54 28.08
C ASP A 43 -20.55 -20.47 29.14
N ARG A 44 -20.37 -21.18 30.25
CA ARG A 44 -21.26 -21.13 31.42
C ARG A 44 -21.35 -19.74 32.10
N TYR A 45 -20.42 -18.83 31.80
CA TYR A 45 -20.37 -17.47 32.35
C TYR A 45 -20.73 -16.39 31.32
N LYS A 46 -20.89 -16.73 30.03
CA LYS A 46 -21.16 -15.75 28.96
C LYS A 46 -22.40 -14.91 29.21
N GLY A 47 -23.51 -15.56 29.62
CA GLY A 47 -24.77 -14.86 29.91
C GLY A 47 -24.65 -13.88 31.08
N TYR A 48 -23.90 -14.25 32.12
CA TYR A 48 -23.60 -13.35 33.24
C TYR A 48 -22.77 -12.14 32.80
N LEU A 49 -21.70 -12.37 32.03
CA LEU A 49 -20.82 -11.31 31.54
C LEU A 49 -21.57 -10.32 30.61
N GLN A 50 -22.48 -10.83 29.78
CA GLN A 50 -23.34 -9.99 28.93
C GLN A 50 -24.27 -9.10 29.77
N GLN A 51 -24.90 -9.66 30.80
CA GLN A 51 -25.77 -8.87 31.69
C GLN A 51 -24.98 -7.79 32.42
N ARG A 52 -23.81 -8.12 32.99
CA ARG A 52 -22.97 -7.13 33.70
C ARG A 52 -22.44 -6.03 32.80
N CYS A 53 -22.17 -6.35 31.52
CA CYS A 53 -21.84 -5.33 30.52
C CYS A 53 -23.03 -4.42 30.21
N LYS A 54 -24.26 -4.96 30.13
CA LYS A 54 -25.49 -4.15 29.98
C LYS A 54 -25.75 -3.26 31.20
N ASP A 55 -25.39 -3.74 32.39
CA ASP A 55 -25.47 -2.98 33.64
C ASP A 55 -24.35 -1.92 33.78
N GLY A 56 -23.49 -1.76 32.77
CA GLY A 56 -22.44 -0.72 32.71
C GLY A 56 -21.09 -1.11 33.33
N ILE A 57 -20.97 -2.30 33.90
CA ILE A 57 -19.74 -2.74 34.58
C ILE A 57 -18.80 -3.40 33.57
N THR A 58 -17.71 -2.71 33.28
CA THR A 58 -16.79 -3.03 32.18
C THR A 58 -15.36 -3.34 32.62
N GLY A 59 -15.09 -3.31 33.93
CA GLY A 59 -13.80 -3.65 34.54
C GLY A 59 -13.45 -5.12 34.33
N THR A 60 -12.38 -5.41 33.59
CA THR A 60 -11.96 -6.80 33.32
C THR A 60 -11.51 -7.53 34.59
N THR A 61 -10.88 -6.80 35.52
CA THR A 61 -10.47 -7.29 36.85
C THR A 61 -11.65 -7.58 37.76
N GLU A 62 -12.65 -6.69 37.79
CA GLU A 62 -13.88 -6.84 38.57
C GLU A 62 -14.69 -8.05 38.08
N LEU A 63 -14.91 -8.15 36.77
CA LEU A 63 -15.61 -9.28 36.16
C LEU A 63 -14.86 -10.60 36.37
N LEU A 64 -13.52 -10.59 36.37
CA LEU A 64 -12.72 -11.78 36.66
C LEU A 64 -12.88 -12.25 38.11
N ALA A 65 -12.89 -11.32 39.06
CA ALA A 65 -13.11 -11.64 40.48
C ALA A 65 -14.51 -12.22 40.70
N GLU A 66 -15.54 -11.64 40.09
CA GLU A 66 -16.93 -12.11 40.17
C GLU A 66 -17.11 -13.52 39.60
N ILE A 67 -16.54 -13.82 38.43
CA ILE A 67 -16.66 -15.16 37.84
C ILE A 67 -15.81 -16.19 38.57
N ARG A 68 -14.66 -15.80 39.17
CA ARG A 68 -13.84 -16.69 40.00
C ARG A 68 -14.56 -17.08 41.29
N ALA A 69 -15.26 -16.15 41.94
CA ALA A 69 -16.12 -16.45 43.09
C ALA A 69 -17.23 -17.44 42.73
N ARG A 70 -17.69 -17.42 41.47
CA ARG A 70 -18.68 -18.37 40.91
C ARG A 70 -18.03 -19.64 40.34
N GLY A 71 -16.76 -19.89 40.64
CA GLY A 71 -16.04 -21.13 40.33
C GLY A 71 -15.28 -21.15 39.01
N TYR A 72 -15.05 -20.01 38.34
CA TYR A 72 -14.27 -19.96 37.09
C TYR A 72 -12.80 -20.30 37.35
N ARG A 73 -12.30 -21.34 36.67
CA ARG A 73 -10.90 -21.79 36.75
C ARG A 73 -10.06 -21.41 35.52
N GLY A 74 -10.61 -20.63 34.59
CA GLY A 74 -9.90 -20.21 33.39
C GLY A 74 -8.97 -19.01 33.62
N GLY A 75 -8.11 -18.76 32.63
CA GLY A 75 -7.21 -17.61 32.65
C GLY A 75 -7.91 -16.29 32.33
N GLU A 76 -7.34 -15.18 32.83
CA GLU A 76 -7.77 -13.81 32.53
C GLU A 76 -7.75 -13.51 31.02
N ARG A 77 -6.74 -14.01 30.30
CA ARG A 77 -6.60 -13.83 28.85
C ARG A 77 -7.84 -14.32 28.07
N THR A 78 -8.49 -15.38 28.53
CA THR A 78 -9.70 -15.92 27.89
C THR A 78 -10.90 -15.01 28.11
N LEU A 79 -11.07 -14.48 29.33
CA LEU A 79 -12.09 -13.48 29.64
C LEU A 79 -11.87 -12.19 28.83
N ARG A 80 -10.64 -11.67 28.83
CA ARG A 80 -10.28 -10.43 28.12
C ARG A 80 -10.57 -10.53 26.62
N ARG A 81 -10.21 -11.65 25.99
CA ARG A 81 -10.53 -11.94 24.59
C ARG A 81 -12.03 -11.99 24.32
N TYR A 82 -12.82 -12.62 25.18
CA TYR A 82 -14.27 -12.64 25.04
C TYR A 82 -14.90 -11.26 25.22
N LEU A 83 -14.46 -10.48 26.22
CA LEU A 83 -14.95 -9.12 26.45
C LEU A 83 -14.54 -8.17 25.31
N ILE A 84 -13.39 -8.35 24.67
CA ILE A 84 -13.01 -7.58 23.46
C ILE A 84 -14.00 -7.88 22.33
N ASN A 85 -14.29 -9.15 22.07
CA ASN A 85 -15.25 -9.53 21.03
C ASN A 85 -16.67 -9.04 21.35
N LEU A 86 -17.09 -9.14 22.62
CA LEU A 86 -18.41 -8.68 23.06
C LEU A 86 -18.56 -7.16 22.90
N ARG A 87 -17.49 -6.40 23.18
CA ARG A 87 -17.45 -4.93 23.00
C ARG A 87 -17.32 -4.52 21.53
N GLY A 88 -16.66 -5.32 20.72
CA GLY A 88 -16.48 -5.07 19.28
C GLY A 88 -17.76 -5.22 18.43
N CYS A 89 -18.85 -5.74 19.00
CA CYS A 89 -20.12 -5.90 18.27
C CYS A 89 -21.02 -4.66 18.27
N ASP A 90 -20.84 -3.70 19.17
CA ASP A 90 -21.72 -2.51 19.30
C ASP A 90 -21.28 -1.30 18.47
N GLN A 91 -20.09 -1.34 17.87
CA GLN A 91 -19.69 -0.34 16.89
C GLN A 91 -19.12 -1.03 15.66
N PRO A 92 -19.85 -1.04 14.52
CA PRO A 92 -19.20 -1.25 13.25
C PRO A 92 -18.21 -0.10 13.10
N THR A 93 -16.95 -0.35 13.46
CA THR A 93 -15.86 0.53 13.10
C THR A 93 -15.81 0.45 11.58
N LEU A 94 -16.43 1.43 10.92
CA LEU A 94 -16.34 1.57 9.48
C LEU A 94 -14.85 1.58 9.18
N ALA A 95 -14.36 0.52 8.54
CA ALA A 95 -12.99 0.45 8.12
C ALA A 95 -12.71 1.74 7.32
N PRO A 96 -11.62 2.47 7.62
CA PRO A 96 -11.28 3.63 6.82
C PRO A 96 -11.25 3.22 5.34
N PRO A 97 -11.69 4.10 4.43
CA PRO A 97 -11.70 3.77 3.01
C PRO A 97 -10.32 3.26 2.60
N PRO A 98 -10.25 2.17 1.82
CA PRO A 98 -8.99 1.56 1.46
C PRO A 98 -8.14 2.60 0.71
N VAL A 99 -6.98 2.94 1.26
CA VAL A 99 -6.01 3.79 0.58
C VAL A 99 -5.43 3.00 -0.61
N PRO A 100 -5.32 3.61 -1.80
CA PRO A 100 -4.65 2.98 -2.93
C PRO A 100 -3.21 2.59 -2.58
N PRO A 101 -2.66 1.53 -3.19
CA PRO A 101 -1.28 1.15 -2.94
C PRO A 101 -0.33 2.26 -3.40
N ALA A 102 0.77 2.46 -2.68
CA ALA A 102 1.74 3.53 -2.97
C ALA A 102 2.22 3.53 -4.43
N ARG A 103 2.36 2.35 -5.05
CA ARG A 103 2.73 2.20 -6.47
C ARG A 103 1.75 2.89 -7.41
N ASP A 104 0.45 2.81 -7.14
CA ASP A 104 -0.57 3.43 -7.99
C ASP A 104 -0.51 4.95 -7.83
N ILE A 105 -0.35 5.44 -6.60
CA ILE A 105 -0.18 6.86 -6.30
C ILE A 105 1.05 7.42 -7.03
N THR A 106 2.20 6.76 -6.93
CA THR A 106 3.42 7.14 -7.67
C THR A 106 3.18 7.10 -9.18
N GLY A 107 2.47 6.08 -9.67
CA GLY A 107 2.11 5.95 -11.09
C GLY A 107 1.22 7.09 -11.59
N TRP A 108 0.30 7.59 -10.76
CA TRP A 108 -0.55 8.74 -11.07
C TRP A 108 0.24 10.05 -11.04
N ILE A 109 1.14 10.22 -10.07
CA ILE A 109 1.99 11.42 -9.96
C ILE A 109 2.89 11.56 -11.20
N MET A 110 3.54 10.48 -11.63
CA MET A 110 4.53 10.48 -12.72
C MET A 110 3.89 10.53 -14.13
N ARG A 111 2.60 10.22 -14.24
CA ARG A 111 1.89 10.21 -15.51
C ARG A 111 1.41 11.62 -15.86
N PRO A 112 1.53 12.06 -17.13
CA PRO A 112 0.98 13.34 -17.58
C PRO A 112 -0.53 13.42 -17.33
N ASP A 113 -1.02 14.60 -16.93
CA ASP A 113 -2.43 14.79 -16.55
C ASP A 113 -3.42 14.37 -17.62
N GLY A 114 -3.12 14.57 -18.91
CA GLY A 114 -3.99 14.15 -20.01
C GLY A 114 -4.13 12.62 -20.17
N LYS A 115 -3.30 11.83 -19.48
CA LYS A 115 -3.33 10.35 -19.53
C LYS A 115 -3.90 9.71 -18.25
N LEU A 116 -4.31 10.52 -17.26
CA LEU A 116 -5.04 10.02 -16.10
C LEU A 116 -6.53 9.93 -16.42
N THR A 117 -7.16 8.86 -15.96
CA THR A 117 -8.63 8.78 -15.94
C THR A 117 -9.17 9.77 -14.91
N GLU A 118 -10.41 10.21 -15.08
CA GLU A 118 -11.04 11.16 -14.16
C GLU A 118 -11.14 10.59 -12.73
N GLU A 119 -11.38 9.28 -12.62
CA GLU A 119 -11.38 8.57 -11.34
C GLU A 119 -10.03 8.67 -10.60
N HIS A 120 -8.91 8.44 -11.29
CA HIS A 120 -7.57 8.52 -10.69
C HIS A 120 -7.18 9.98 -10.38
N ARG A 121 -7.60 10.93 -11.21
CA ARG A 121 -7.39 12.36 -10.94
C ARG A 121 -8.12 12.77 -9.65
N ALA A 122 -9.39 12.42 -9.52
CA ALA A 122 -10.19 12.73 -8.35
C ALA A 122 -9.62 12.07 -7.08
N GLU A 123 -9.15 10.81 -7.16
CA GLU A 123 -8.53 10.13 -6.03
C GLU A 123 -7.18 10.76 -5.64
N LEU A 124 -6.30 11.07 -6.61
CA LEU A 124 -5.05 11.75 -6.32
C LEU A 124 -5.29 13.13 -5.68
N GLN A 125 -6.30 13.86 -6.14
CA GLN A 125 -6.69 15.13 -5.53
C GLN A 125 -7.17 14.94 -4.08
N ARG A 126 -8.04 13.96 -3.81
CA ARG A 126 -8.45 13.65 -2.43
C ARG A 126 -7.27 13.36 -1.52
N LEU A 127 -6.30 12.58 -1.99
CA LEU A 127 -5.09 12.27 -1.22
C LEU A 127 -4.21 13.52 -0.98
N CYS A 128 -4.14 14.41 -1.96
CA CYS A 128 -3.45 15.70 -1.82
C CYS A 128 -4.14 16.60 -0.78
N ASP A 129 -5.47 16.62 -0.74
CA ASP A 129 -6.25 17.40 0.23
C ASP A 129 -6.04 16.88 1.67
N LEU A 130 -5.81 15.57 1.83
CA LEU A 130 -5.53 14.94 3.12
C LEU A 130 -4.07 15.10 3.59
N CYS A 131 -3.13 15.28 2.67
CA CYS A 131 -1.70 15.28 2.96
C CYS A 131 -0.96 16.37 2.16
N PRO A 132 -0.64 17.52 2.79
CA PRO A 132 0.11 18.60 2.15
C PRO A 132 1.50 18.19 1.65
N ASP A 133 2.14 17.22 2.32
CA ASP A 133 3.42 16.68 1.87
C ASP A 133 3.29 16.02 0.49
N LEU A 134 2.19 15.32 0.22
CA LEU A 134 1.95 14.67 -1.06
C LEU A 134 1.82 15.68 -2.21
N VAL A 135 1.25 16.86 -1.94
CA VAL A 135 1.22 17.98 -2.91
C VAL A 135 2.65 18.38 -3.26
N THR A 136 3.50 18.57 -2.25
CA THR A 136 4.90 18.95 -2.44
C THR A 136 5.67 17.88 -3.24
N ILE A 137 5.48 16.59 -2.91
CA ILE A 137 6.10 15.47 -3.66
C ILE A 137 5.66 15.51 -5.11
N ARG A 138 4.35 15.62 -5.35
CA ARG A 138 3.76 15.60 -6.69
C ARG A 138 4.35 16.73 -7.54
N ASP A 139 4.38 17.94 -7.01
CA ASP A 139 4.82 19.12 -7.76
C ASP A 139 6.31 19.08 -8.05
N LEU A 140 7.14 18.67 -7.08
CA LEU A 140 8.58 18.50 -7.29
C LEU A 140 8.88 17.37 -8.29
N ALA A 141 8.21 16.23 -8.18
CA ALA A 141 8.38 15.11 -9.11
C ALA A 141 7.98 15.46 -10.55
N ARG A 142 6.86 16.16 -10.72
CA ARG A 142 6.40 16.63 -12.03
C ARG A 142 7.34 17.67 -12.60
N GLY A 143 7.74 18.67 -11.80
CA GLY A 143 8.71 19.69 -12.19
C GLY A 143 10.01 19.07 -12.70
N PHE A 144 10.57 18.09 -11.97
CA PHE A 144 11.80 17.40 -12.42
C PHE A 144 11.58 16.60 -13.70
N THR A 145 10.46 15.89 -13.80
CA THR A 145 10.12 15.13 -15.00
C THR A 145 10.00 16.04 -16.22
N ASP A 146 9.46 17.24 -16.04
CA ASP A 146 9.35 18.23 -17.11
C ASP A 146 10.72 18.79 -17.50
N LEU A 147 11.64 19.01 -16.55
CA LEU A 147 13.04 19.35 -16.88
C LEU A 147 13.69 18.28 -17.76
N VAL A 148 13.50 17.01 -17.43
CA VAL A 148 14.04 15.87 -18.20
C VAL A 148 13.43 15.81 -19.60
N ARG A 149 12.10 16.00 -19.71
CA ARG A 149 11.38 15.90 -20.99
C ARG A 149 11.64 17.06 -21.93
N THR A 150 11.86 18.26 -21.40
CA THR A 150 12.01 19.49 -22.18
C THR A 150 13.46 19.92 -22.37
N LEU A 151 14.41 19.16 -21.81
CA LEU A 151 15.82 19.56 -21.72
C LEU A 151 15.95 20.97 -21.10
N GLY A 152 15.30 21.14 -19.95
CA GLY A 152 15.17 22.39 -19.23
C GLY A 152 16.34 22.71 -18.29
N GLY A 153 17.58 22.37 -18.63
CA GLY A 153 18.74 22.51 -17.74
C GLY A 153 18.93 23.92 -17.14
N ALA A 154 18.50 24.98 -17.85
CA ALA A 154 18.50 26.36 -17.33
C ALA A 154 17.64 26.55 -16.07
N HIS A 155 16.63 25.72 -15.86
CA HIS A 155 15.74 25.77 -14.69
C HIS A 155 16.15 24.79 -13.58
N LEU A 156 17.19 23.98 -13.78
CA LEU A 156 17.65 22.98 -12.82
C LEU A 156 18.03 23.61 -11.47
N GLU A 157 18.73 24.74 -11.48
CA GLU A 157 19.16 25.40 -10.23
C GLU A 157 17.97 25.88 -9.39
N ALA A 158 16.95 26.46 -10.04
CA ALA A 158 15.73 26.89 -9.36
C ALA A 158 14.99 25.69 -8.74
N TRP A 159 14.88 24.59 -9.50
CA TRP A 159 14.24 23.37 -9.01
C TRP A 159 15.00 22.75 -7.84
N VAL A 160 16.33 22.65 -7.93
CA VAL A 160 17.16 22.09 -6.85
C VAL A 160 17.07 22.95 -5.58
N LYS A 161 17.10 24.29 -5.70
CA LYS A 161 16.88 25.17 -4.55
C LYS A 161 15.51 24.91 -3.90
N GLN A 162 14.45 24.79 -4.69
CA GLN A 162 13.12 24.48 -4.17
C GLN A 162 13.09 23.12 -3.45
N ALA A 163 13.71 22.10 -4.04
CA ALA A 163 13.78 20.75 -3.47
C ALA A 163 14.59 20.71 -2.16
N GLU A 164 15.69 21.46 -2.06
CA GLU A 164 16.54 21.57 -0.87
C GLU A 164 15.83 22.25 0.31
N HIS A 165 14.93 23.20 0.06
CA HIS A 165 14.14 23.88 1.09
C HIS A 165 12.87 23.13 1.49
N GLY A 166 12.54 22.04 0.81
CA GLY A 166 11.35 21.23 1.09
C GLY A 166 11.41 20.47 2.41
N ALA A 167 10.24 20.10 2.95
CA ALA A 167 10.12 19.36 4.21
C ALA A 167 10.60 17.90 4.13
N ILE A 168 10.68 17.34 2.92
CA ILE A 168 10.84 15.91 2.68
C ILE A 168 12.32 15.53 2.54
N ALA A 169 12.82 14.75 3.50
CA ALA A 169 14.24 14.43 3.63
C ALA A 169 14.79 13.68 2.40
N GLU A 170 14.01 12.77 1.83
CA GLU A 170 14.36 11.97 0.67
C GLU A 170 14.57 12.85 -0.56
N ILE A 171 13.72 13.87 -0.75
CA ILE A 171 13.84 14.81 -1.87
C ILE A 171 15.04 15.74 -1.67
N ARG A 172 15.29 16.22 -0.45
CA ARG A 172 16.50 17.00 -0.14
C ARG A 172 17.77 16.20 -0.43
N SER A 173 17.80 14.93 -0.01
CA SER A 173 18.93 14.03 -0.26
C SER A 173 19.15 13.79 -1.76
N PHE A 174 18.07 13.59 -2.52
CA PHE A 174 18.14 13.49 -3.98
C PHE A 174 18.72 14.76 -4.62
N ALA A 175 18.23 15.93 -4.22
CA ALA A 175 18.71 17.22 -4.71
C ALA A 175 20.21 17.45 -4.39
N ALA A 176 20.64 17.11 -3.17
CA ALA A 176 22.04 17.13 -2.78
C ALA A 176 22.89 16.13 -3.58
N GLY A 177 22.31 15.00 -4.00
CA GLY A 177 22.94 14.06 -4.93
C GLY A 177 23.21 14.70 -6.29
N LEU A 178 22.24 15.42 -6.86
CA LEU A 178 22.40 16.10 -8.14
C LEU A 178 23.53 17.13 -8.13
N ARG A 179 23.75 17.81 -6.99
CA ARG A 179 24.85 18.77 -6.82
C ARG A 179 26.24 18.13 -6.97
N LYS A 180 26.39 16.84 -6.63
CA LYS A 180 27.69 16.15 -6.72
C LYS A 180 28.14 15.95 -8.17
N ASP A 181 27.17 15.75 -9.06
CA ASP A 181 27.38 15.50 -10.49
C ASP A 181 26.83 16.67 -11.34
N TRP A 182 26.93 17.90 -10.83
CA TRP A 182 26.22 19.07 -11.35
C TRP A 182 26.40 19.29 -12.86
N ASP A 183 27.64 19.25 -13.34
CA ASP A 183 27.95 19.47 -14.76
C ASP A 183 27.36 18.37 -15.64
N ALA A 184 27.43 17.12 -15.18
CA ALA A 184 26.89 15.97 -15.89
C ALA A 184 25.36 15.99 -15.94
N VAL A 185 24.70 16.31 -14.82
CA VAL A 185 23.24 16.45 -14.74
C VAL A 185 22.78 17.62 -15.62
N THR A 186 23.46 18.77 -15.54
CA THR A 186 23.14 19.95 -16.36
C THR A 186 23.28 19.62 -17.84
N ALA A 187 24.36 18.96 -18.24
CA ALA A 187 24.56 18.53 -19.63
C ALA A 187 23.46 17.55 -20.06
N GLY A 188 23.12 16.55 -19.23
CA GLY A 188 22.06 15.58 -19.52
C GLY A 188 20.66 16.20 -19.63
N LEU A 189 20.45 17.35 -19.00
CA LEU A 189 19.21 18.13 -19.08
C LEU A 189 19.28 19.27 -20.09
N THR A 190 20.35 19.45 -20.86
CA THR A 190 20.48 20.58 -21.80
C THR A 190 20.82 20.11 -23.22
N MET A 191 21.66 19.08 -23.33
CA MET A 191 22.13 18.59 -24.61
C MET A 191 21.09 17.66 -25.26
N GLN A 192 21.00 17.74 -26.59
CA GLN A 192 20.21 16.79 -27.40
C GLN A 192 20.88 15.40 -27.47
N TRP A 193 22.16 15.33 -27.13
CA TRP A 193 22.96 14.10 -27.17
C TRP A 193 22.91 13.40 -25.81
N SER A 194 22.64 12.10 -25.82
CA SER A 194 22.70 11.27 -24.62
C SER A 194 23.42 9.95 -24.90
N SER A 195 24.07 9.40 -23.87
CA SER A 195 24.63 8.05 -23.90
C SER A 195 23.56 6.96 -23.75
N GLY A 196 22.27 7.31 -23.57
CA GLY A 196 21.22 6.36 -23.18
C GLY A 196 21.06 5.17 -24.13
N ALA A 197 21.07 5.40 -25.44
CA ALA A 197 20.99 4.31 -26.43
C ALA A 197 22.23 3.40 -26.40
N VAL A 198 23.41 4.00 -26.21
CA VAL A 198 24.69 3.27 -26.10
C VAL A 198 24.70 2.45 -24.80
N GLU A 199 24.30 3.05 -23.68
CA GLU A 199 24.20 2.39 -22.39
C GLU A 199 23.17 1.25 -22.39
N GLY A 200 22.03 1.44 -23.06
CA GLY A 200 21.04 0.38 -23.27
C GLY A 200 21.65 -0.82 -24.00
N ASN A 201 22.38 -0.58 -25.09
CA ASN A 201 23.09 -1.63 -25.82
C ASN A 201 24.17 -2.29 -24.97
N VAL A 202 24.97 -1.51 -24.23
CA VAL A 202 25.98 -2.04 -23.31
C VAL A 202 25.35 -2.91 -22.23
N ASN A 203 24.20 -2.52 -21.67
CA ASN A 203 23.48 -3.29 -20.67
C ASN A 203 22.92 -4.60 -21.25
N ARG A 204 22.37 -4.58 -22.47
CA ARG A 204 21.95 -5.79 -23.19
C ARG A 204 23.12 -6.75 -23.39
N ILE A 205 24.26 -6.24 -23.84
CA ILE A 205 25.48 -7.04 -24.05
C ILE A 205 25.99 -7.60 -22.72
N LYS A 206 26.03 -6.79 -21.65
CA LYS A 206 26.42 -7.25 -20.30
C LYS A 206 25.48 -8.34 -19.81
N MET A 207 24.18 -8.22 -20.05
CA MET A 207 23.18 -9.23 -19.70
C MET A 207 23.45 -10.56 -20.44
N LEU A 208 23.62 -10.52 -21.75
CA LEU A 208 23.96 -11.71 -22.56
C LEU A 208 25.27 -12.35 -22.08
N LYS A 209 26.30 -11.54 -21.78
CA LYS A 209 27.56 -12.03 -21.22
C LYS A 209 27.38 -12.68 -19.84
N ARG A 210 26.51 -12.12 -18.98
CA ARG A 210 26.18 -12.66 -17.64
C ARG A 210 25.40 -13.97 -17.72
N GLN A 211 24.48 -14.12 -18.67
CA GLN A 211 23.78 -15.39 -18.92
C GLN A 211 24.76 -16.53 -19.27
N MET A 212 25.93 -16.19 -19.81
CA MET A 212 26.99 -17.13 -20.14
C MET A 212 28.03 -17.29 -19.03
N TYR A 213 27.76 -16.78 -17.82
CA TYR A 213 28.67 -16.83 -16.68
C TYR A 213 30.07 -16.30 -17.01
N GLY A 214 30.17 -15.29 -17.87
CA GLY A 214 31.44 -14.69 -18.28
C GLY A 214 32.27 -15.50 -19.27
N ARG A 215 31.79 -16.66 -19.75
CA ARG A 215 32.52 -17.58 -20.65
C ARG A 215 32.35 -17.26 -22.15
N ALA A 216 31.84 -16.08 -22.46
CA ALA A 216 31.65 -15.64 -23.85
C ALA A 216 32.93 -14.97 -24.37
N ASN A 217 33.71 -15.69 -25.16
CA ASN A 217 34.76 -15.06 -25.97
C ASN A 217 34.12 -14.11 -27.02
N PRO A 218 34.88 -13.19 -27.64
CA PRO A 218 34.32 -12.17 -28.54
C PRO A 218 33.47 -12.75 -29.68
N ASP A 219 33.91 -13.84 -30.30
CA ASP A 219 33.18 -14.48 -31.41
C ASP A 219 31.84 -15.07 -30.98
N LEU A 220 31.84 -15.77 -29.84
CA LEU A 220 30.63 -16.36 -29.28
C LEU A 220 29.65 -15.28 -28.78
N LEU A 221 30.17 -14.21 -28.18
CA LEU A 221 29.37 -13.07 -27.78
C LEU A 221 28.74 -12.37 -28.99
N ARG A 222 29.52 -12.15 -30.06
CA ARG A 222 29.01 -11.59 -31.32
C ARG A 222 27.89 -12.45 -31.90
N ARG A 223 28.07 -13.77 -31.97
CA ARG A 223 27.02 -14.70 -32.44
C ARG A 223 25.75 -14.60 -31.59
N ARG A 224 25.84 -14.56 -30.26
CA ARG A 224 24.65 -14.40 -29.41
C ARG A 224 23.98 -13.04 -29.52
N ILE A 225 24.75 -11.96 -29.71
CA ILE A 225 24.18 -10.63 -29.91
C ILE A 225 23.35 -10.56 -31.19
N LEU A 226 23.84 -11.20 -32.27
CA LEU A 226 23.18 -11.25 -33.58
C LEU A 226 21.98 -12.21 -33.63
N LEU A 227 21.93 -13.20 -32.75
CA LEU A 227 20.86 -14.21 -32.68
C LEU A 227 19.86 -13.96 -31.54
N ALA A 228 20.07 -12.92 -30.72
CA ALA A 228 19.16 -12.52 -29.65
C ALA A 228 18.30 -11.36 -30.15
N ASP A 229 17.14 -11.71 -30.72
CA ASP A 229 16.02 -10.80 -30.97
C ASP A 229 15.21 -10.58 -29.68
#